data_AF-A0A1R4IIB7-F1
#
_entry.id   AF-A0A1R4IIB7-F1
#
_cell.length_a   1.000
_cell.length_b   1.000
_cell.length_c   1.000
_cell.angle_alpha   90.00
_cell.angle_beta   90.00
_cell.angle_gamma   90.00
#
_symmetry.space_group_name_H-M   'P 1'
#
loop_
_entity.id
_entity.type
_entity.pdbx_description
1 polymer ?
#
loop_
_entity_poly.entity_id
_entity_poly.type
_entity_poly.pdbx_seq_one_letter_code
_entity_poly.pdbx_strand_id
1 'polypeptide(L)'
;MPKKKLHIKFVALLIGLCVWGGPLRAQITIQIPQANIQSGTAYNQDFSAGRFVSVLGLVPSFRVNANTANFSNASTGLTVPLNRANISLLRIGSVSVLGGGTEQPLSTAPATLYAAVASLLSGDISARARIPVVGFPWVAGVYTSNITFSLAGINLGAIIPGSQDFNINVPGFISLQSAIGAIRIPVNNLNSYRAVGGVSANRVTTLSTTVPYIPSVRVGTAQFNFNTTLPYHEAPLSPVSAVTVGLANVPSATPVSLSASNQALTGATGIGVTTNIQSLTNTYSINAAQLNAHFLQAGTYSVPLTYTWNKLSSAYPSGTVQAIGGGTLEVIVEDLAEIVAVQQTVSVDFDDVNDYKNGVIRDVAGQLRISKTTPYSLTVRANSSAFTSGINSIPLSVLRIGPTANQVGMTTVTLSTSAQQLIGNANPVIDRDINLRFSIPASQTQHLFGKPPGTYAADIIFGIVAP
;
A
#
# COMPACT_ATOMS: atom_id res chain seq x y z
N MET A 1 -55.78 68.46 23.05
CA MET A 1 -56.48 68.08 21.80
C MET A 1 -55.58 68.36 20.60
N PRO A 2 -54.79 67.38 20.12
CA PRO A 2 -53.85 67.59 19.03
C PRO A 2 -54.42 67.21 17.67
N LYS A 3 -54.08 68.01 16.66
CA LYS A 3 -54.56 67.95 15.28
C LYS A 3 -54.00 66.72 14.53
N LYS A 4 -54.88 66.16 13.69
CA LYS A 4 -54.73 64.92 12.90
C LYS A 4 -53.46 64.92 12.02
N LYS A 5 -52.68 63.83 12.09
CA LYS A 5 -51.56 63.54 11.17
C LYS A 5 -52.06 62.79 9.93
N LEU A 6 -51.80 63.35 8.76
CA LEU A 6 -52.05 62.78 7.44
C LEU A 6 -50.96 61.74 7.11
N HIS A 7 -51.36 60.50 6.83
CA HIS A 7 -50.48 59.43 6.34
C HIS A 7 -50.31 59.57 4.82
N ILE A 8 -49.13 59.97 4.37
CA ILE A 8 -48.72 59.86 2.96
C ILE A 8 -47.79 58.66 2.85
N LYS A 9 -48.23 57.67 2.08
CA LYS A 9 -47.48 56.45 1.73
C LYS A 9 -46.26 56.83 0.88
N PHE A 10 -45.07 56.58 1.41
CA PHE A 10 -43.80 56.61 0.68
C PHE A 10 -43.72 55.34 -0.20
N VAL A 11 -44.25 55.39 -1.42
CA VAL A 11 -44.14 54.33 -2.46
C VAL A 11 -43.37 54.86 -3.68
N ALA A 12 -42.47 55.81 -3.48
CA ALA A 12 -41.68 56.39 -4.57
C ALA A 12 -40.24 56.68 -4.14
N LEU A 13 -39.49 55.64 -3.76
CA LEU A 13 -38.02 55.67 -3.76
C LEU A 13 -37.43 54.25 -3.74
N LEU A 14 -37.79 53.42 -4.71
CA LEU A 14 -37.13 52.12 -4.94
C LEU A 14 -36.94 51.83 -6.44
N ILE A 15 -36.57 52.87 -7.20
CA ILE A 15 -36.12 52.76 -8.59
C ILE A 15 -34.87 53.62 -8.70
N GLY A 16 -33.70 53.05 -8.41
CA GLY A 16 -32.46 53.81 -8.47
C GLY A 16 -31.22 53.13 -7.90
N LEU A 17 -31.18 51.79 -7.79
CA LEU A 17 -30.00 51.07 -7.30
C LEU A 17 -29.98 49.61 -7.81
N CYS A 18 -30.22 49.41 -9.11
CA CYS A 18 -30.03 48.12 -9.79
C CYS A 18 -29.45 48.33 -11.20
N VAL A 19 -28.27 48.95 -11.33
CA VAL A 19 -27.53 48.97 -12.60
C VAL A 19 -26.02 48.91 -12.35
N TRP A 20 -25.54 47.86 -11.66
CA TRP A 20 -24.15 47.41 -11.76
C TRP A 20 -24.12 45.87 -11.83
N GLY A 21 -25.02 45.29 -12.62
CA GLY A 21 -24.77 43.98 -13.20
C GLY A 21 -23.93 44.21 -14.44
N GLY A 22 -22.65 43.82 -14.42
CA GLY A 22 -21.85 43.75 -15.63
C GLY A 22 -22.59 42.94 -16.71
N PRO A 23 -22.29 43.13 -18.01
CA PRO A 23 -22.98 42.39 -19.07
C PRO A 23 -22.92 40.89 -18.75
N LEU A 24 -24.09 40.26 -18.59
CA LEU A 24 -24.22 38.82 -18.51
C LEU A 24 -23.69 38.24 -19.82
N ARG A 25 -22.40 37.89 -19.84
CA ARG A 25 -21.80 37.17 -20.95
C ARG A 25 -22.45 35.80 -21.01
N ALA A 26 -22.83 35.36 -22.20
CA ALA A 26 -23.27 33.98 -22.35
C ALA A 26 -22.10 33.05 -21.98
N GLN A 27 -22.43 32.01 -21.22
CA GLN A 27 -21.46 31.11 -20.61
C GLN A 27 -21.73 29.70 -21.11
N ILE A 28 -20.68 29.06 -21.65
CA ILE A 28 -20.68 27.64 -21.99
C ILE A 28 -20.01 26.91 -20.84
N THR A 29 -20.66 25.87 -20.32
CA THR A 29 -20.15 25.09 -19.20
C THR A 29 -20.16 23.60 -19.55
N ILE A 30 -18.96 23.03 -19.67
CA ILE A 30 -18.73 21.61 -19.89
C ILE A 30 -18.42 20.95 -18.55
N GLN A 31 -19.23 19.97 -18.16
CA GLN A 31 -19.11 19.26 -16.89
C GLN A 31 -18.50 17.89 -17.17
N ILE A 32 -17.20 17.70 -16.93
CA ILE A 32 -16.56 16.40 -17.18
C ILE A 32 -17.03 15.41 -16.09
N PRO A 33 -17.71 14.31 -16.44
CA PRO A 33 -18.13 13.34 -15.44
C PRO A 33 -16.95 12.62 -14.82
N GLN A 34 -17.04 12.31 -13.53
CA GLN A 34 -16.04 11.50 -12.83
C GLN A 34 -15.76 10.17 -13.53
N ALA A 35 -16.80 9.50 -14.06
CA ALA A 35 -16.65 8.23 -14.76
C ALA A 35 -15.76 8.31 -16.01
N ASN A 36 -15.80 9.43 -16.75
CA ASN A 36 -14.91 9.66 -17.89
C ASN A 36 -13.46 9.82 -17.45
N ILE A 37 -13.23 10.52 -16.33
CA ILE A 37 -11.89 10.69 -15.73
C ILE A 37 -11.33 9.34 -15.25
N GLN A 38 -12.15 8.54 -14.57
CA GLN A 38 -11.75 7.22 -14.07
C GLN A 38 -11.50 6.19 -15.18
N SER A 39 -12.28 6.24 -16.27
CA SER A 39 -12.12 5.32 -17.40
C SER A 39 -11.11 5.81 -18.44
N GLY A 40 -10.63 7.05 -18.34
CA GLY A 40 -9.78 7.67 -19.35
C GLY A 40 -10.48 7.93 -20.69
N THR A 41 -11.81 7.85 -20.73
CA THR A 41 -12.58 8.02 -21.97
C THR A 41 -12.86 9.49 -22.26
N ALA A 42 -12.82 9.87 -23.53
CA ALA A 42 -13.17 11.22 -23.94
C ALA A 42 -14.64 11.53 -23.61
N TYR A 43 -14.91 12.76 -23.17
CA TYR A 43 -16.26 13.21 -22.88
C TYR A 43 -16.78 14.13 -23.98
N ASN A 44 -18.01 13.89 -24.44
CA ASN A 44 -18.68 14.70 -25.45
C ASN A 44 -19.88 15.41 -24.81
N GLN A 45 -19.99 16.72 -25.00
CA GLN A 45 -21.15 17.49 -24.56
C GLN A 45 -21.58 18.47 -25.63
N ASP A 46 -22.86 18.47 -25.92
CA ASP A 46 -23.49 19.40 -26.86
C ASP A 46 -23.84 20.70 -26.13
N PHE A 47 -23.65 21.84 -26.80
CA PHE A 47 -23.91 23.16 -26.24
C PHE A 47 -24.43 24.13 -27.31
N SER A 48 -25.06 25.21 -26.85
CA SER A 48 -25.48 26.31 -27.72
C SER A 48 -24.31 27.28 -27.92
N ALA A 49 -23.88 27.48 -29.17
CA ALA A 49 -22.82 28.40 -29.54
C ALA A 49 -23.36 29.80 -29.88
N GLY A 50 -24.61 30.10 -29.53
CA GLY A 50 -25.31 31.35 -29.86
C GLY A 50 -26.23 31.20 -31.07
N ARG A 51 -26.62 32.33 -31.65
CA ARG A 51 -27.54 32.39 -32.79
C ARG A 51 -26.87 33.05 -33.99
N PHE A 52 -26.97 32.40 -35.15
CA PHE A 52 -26.59 32.98 -36.43
C PHE A 52 -27.75 33.83 -36.95
N VAL A 53 -27.47 35.10 -37.25
CA VAL A 53 -28.42 36.03 -37.84
C VAL A 53 -27.83 36.51 -39.16
N SER A 54 -28.51 36.20 -40.27
CA SER A 54 -28.16 36.67 -41.60
C SER A 54 -29.30 37.46 -42.23
N VAL A 55 -28.94 38.50 -42.97
CA VAL A 55 -29.86 39.29 -43.80
C VAL A 55 -29.98 38.70 -45.22
N LEU A 56 -29.02 37.88 -45.66
CA LEU A 56 -28.99 37.23 -46.99
C LEU A 56 -28.39 35.81 -46.91
N GLY A 57 -28.95 34.87 -47.68
CA GLY A 57 -28.54 33.45 -47.72
C GLY A 57 -27.22 33.21 -48.47
N LEU A 58 -26.13 33.86 -48.09
CA LEU A 58 -24.80 33.58 -48.62
C LEU A 58 -24.18 32.37 -47.90
N VAL A 59 -23.00 31.94 -48.36
CA VAL A 59 -22.32 30.72 -47.96
C VAL A 59 -21.24 31.05 -46.90
N PRO A 60 -21.58 31.15 -45.60
CA PRO A 60 -20.60 31.49 -44.58
C PRO A 60 -19.65 30.30 -44.31
N SER A 61 -18.40 30.62 -44.03
CA SER A 61 -17.51 29.71 -43.30
C SER A 61 -17.54 30.06 -41.82
N PHE A 62 -17.91 29.08 -40.99
CA PHE A 62 -17.93 29.21 -39.54
C PHE A 62 -16.56 28.86 -38.97
N ARG A 63 -16.05 29.73 -38.11
CA ARG A 63 -14.76 29.57 -37.46
C ARG A 63 -14.89 29.68 -35.95
N VAL A 64 -13.94 29.06 -35.26
CA VAL A 64 -13.77 29.17 -33.81
C VAL A 64 -12.31 29.46 -33.48
N ASN A 65 -12.09 30.31 -32.49
CA ASN A 65 -10.79 30.52 -31.85
C ASN A 65 -10.98 30.90 -30.39
N ALA A 66 -9.92 30.74 -29.60
CA ALA A 66 -9.84 31.27 -28.25
C ALA A 66 -9.04 32.58 -28.23
N ASN A 67 -9.28 33.41 -27.23
CA ASN A 67 -8.57 34.68 -27.05
C ASN A 67 -7.32 34.53 -26.17
N THR A 68 -7.20 33.42 -25.44
CA THR A 68 -6.06 33.10 -24.55
C THR A 68 -5.40 31.81 -24.99
N ALA A 69 -4.10 31.64 -24.76
CA ALA A 69 -3.37 30.43 -25.17
C ALA A 69 -3.69 29.16 -24.35
N ASN A 70 -4.35 29.31 -23.20
CA ASN A 70 -4.72 28.23 -22.29
C ASN A 70 -6.08 28.51 -21.65
N PHE A 71 -6.72 27.45 -21.15
CA PHE A 71 -7.71 27.59 -20.09
C PHE A 71 -7.00 27.81 -18.75
N SER A 72 -7.44 28.79 -17.97
CA SER A 72 -6.87 29.10 -16.66
C SER A 72 -7.85 28.75 -15.55
N ASN A 73 -7.36 28.13 -14.49
CA ASN A 73 -8.10 27.93 -13.25
C ASN A 73 -7.74 29.06 -12.27
N ALA A 74 -8.68 29.99 -12.07
CA ALA A 74 -8.47 31.16 -11.23
C ALA A 74 -8.23 30.80 -9.74
N SER A 75 -8.69 29.64 -9.29
CA SER A 75 -8.57 29.22 -7.88
C SER A 75 -7.23 28.55 -7.56
N THR A 76 -6.61 27.87 -8.53
CA THR A 76 -5.36 27.11 -8.31
C THR A 76 -4.16 27.67 -9.08
N GLY A 77 -4.38 28.58 -10.03
CA GLY A 77 -3.35 29.09 -10.93
C GLY A 77 -2.90 28.09 -12.00
N LEU A 78 -3.47 26.88 -12.01
CA LEU A 78 -3.15 25.84 -12.99
C LEU A 78 -3.73 26.19 -14.36
N THR A 79 -3.08 25.71 -15.41
CA THR A 79 -3.50 25.92 -16.79
C THR A 79 -3.68 24.61 -17.53
N VAL A 80 -4.61 24.60 -18.48
CA VAL A 80 -4.87 23.48 -19.39
C VAL A 80 -4.69 23.99 -20.82
N PRO A 81 -3.91 23.30 -21.66
CA PRO A 81 -3.76 23.66 -23.07
C PRO A 81 -5.11 23.67 -23.81
N LEU A 82 -5.31 24.65 -24.71
CA LEU A 82 -6.58 24.75 -25.46
C LEU A 82 -6.92 23.51 -26.28
N ASN A 83 -5.91 22.84 -26.84
CA ASN A 83 -6.08 21.63 -27.65
C ASN A 83 -6.64 20.43 -26.86
N ARG A 84 -6.91 20.59 -25.56
CA ARG A 84 -7.69 19.66 -24.73
C ARG A 84 -9.20 19.85 -24.86
N ALA A 85 -9.66 20.78 -25.70
CA ALA A 85 -11.04 20.86 -26.13
C ALA A 85 -11.09 20.88 -27.66
N ASN A 86 -11.81 19.92 -28.23
CA ASN A 86 -12.10 19.89 -29.65
C ASN A 86 -13.55 20.32 -29.88
N ILE A 87 -13.78 21.17 -30.87
CA ILE A 87 -15.10 21.70 -31.19
C ILE A 87 -15.52 21.20 -32.57
N SER A 88 -16.79 20.84 -32.71
CA SER A 88 -17.42 20.52 -34.00
C SER A 88 -18.82 21.14 -34.07
N LEU A 89 -19.27 21.50 -35.26
CA LEU A 89 -20.64 22.00 -35.49
C LEU A 89 -21.58 20.83 -35.76
N LEU A 90 -22.75 20.85 -35.11
CA LEU A 90 -23.79 19.84 -35.28
C LEU A 90 -24.95 20.37 -36.13
N ARG A 91 -25.41 21.59 -35.85
CA ARG A 91 -26.62 22.17 -36.44
C ARG A 91 -26.56 23.69 -36.48
N ILE A 92 -27.16 24.28 -37.52
CA ILE A 92 -27.43 25.72 -37.62
C ILE A 92 -28.90 25.89 -38.00
N GLY A 93 -29.71 26.46 -37.10
CA GLY A 93 -31.15 26.57 -37.30
C GLY A 93 -31.80 25.21 -37.51
N SER A 94 -32.54 25.03 -38.61
CA SER A 94 -33.13 23.73 -38.96
C SER A 94 -32.16 22.76 -39.64
N VAL A 95 -31.02 23.25 -40.15
CA VAL A 95 -30.08 22.50 -41.00
C VAL A 95 -29.08 21.72 -40.14
N SER A 96 -29.09 20.39 -40.28
CA SER A 96 -28.06 19.54 -39.73
C SER A 96 -26.79 19.58 -40.59
N VAL A 97 -25.63 19.65 -39.95
CA VAL A 97 -24.32 19.72 -40.61
C VAL A 97 -23.62 18.36 -40.64
N LEU A 98 -24.37 17.27 -40.36
CA LEU A 98 -23.88 15.90 -40.31
C LEU A 98 -23.24 15.51 -41.66
N GLY A 99 -21.90 15.40 -41.67
CA GLY A 99 -21.09 15.05 -42.84
C GLY A 99 -20.22 16.19 -43.41
N GLY A 100 -20.51 17.46 -43.10
CA GLY A 100 -19.74 18.63 -43.55
C GLY A 100 -18.95 19.35 -42.46
N GLY A 101 -19.28 19.13 -41.18
CA GLY A 101 -18.55 19.70 -40.05
C GLY A 101 -17.24 18.97 -39.76
N THR A 102 -16.16 19.72 -39.54
CA THR A 102 -14.86 19.16 -39.10
C THR A 102 -14.65 19.38 -37.62
N GLU A 103 -14.25 18.35 -36.89
CA GLU A 103 -13.75 18.49 -35.50
C GLU A 103 -12.39 19.19 -35.54
N GLN A 104 -12.26 20.31 -34.83
CA GLN A 104 -11.02 21.08 -34.75
C GLN A 104 -10.58 21.24 -33.29
N PRO A 105 -9.29 21.05 -32.98
CA PRO A 105 -8.75 21.41 -31.67
C PRO A 105 -8.83 22.93 -31.49
N LEU A 106 -9.24 23.36 -30.30
CA LEU A 106 -9.29 24.79 -30.00
C LEU A 106 -7.86 25.36 -29.97
N SER A 107 -7.70 26.53 -30.60
CA SER A 107 -6.43 27.26 -30.64
C SER A 107 -6.70 28.77 -30.66
N THR A 108 -5.66 29.59 -30.54
CA THR A 108 -5.77 31.05 -30.70
C THR A 108 -5.92 31.46 -32.17
N ALA A 109 -5.55 30.59 -33.11
CA ALA A 109 -5.77 30.81 -34.54
C ALA A 109 -7.21 30.41 -34.93
N PRO A 110 -7.89 31.18 -35.80
CA PRO A 110 -9.20 30.82 -36.34
C PRO A 110 -9.17 29.49 -37.10
N ALA A 111 -9.86 28.48 -36.56
CA ALA A 111 -10.05 27.18 -37.19
C ALA A 111 -11.44 27.11 -37.83
N THR A 112 -11.52 26.59 -39.07
CA THR A 112 -12.80 26.45 -39.78
C THR A 112 -13.51 25.19 -39.31
N LEU A 113 -14.72 25.34 -38.75
CA LEU A 113 -15.55 24.23 -38.28
C LEU A 113 -16.49 23.71 -39.37
N TYR A 114 -16.93 24.61 -40.25
CA TYR A 114 -17.80 24.30 -41.37
C TYR A 114 -17.59 25.35 -42.46
N ALA A 115 -17.42 24.90 -43.69
CA ALA A 115 -17.51 25.73 -44.88
C ALA A 115 -18.78 25.31 -45.62
N ALA A 116 -19.78 26.19 -45.64
CA ALA A 116 -21.01 25.90 -46.36
C ALA A 116 -20.73 25.73 -47.87
N VAL A 117 -21.60 24.99 -48.55
CA VAL A 117 -21.73 24.99 -50.02
C VAL A 117 -23.11 25.54 -50.44
N ALA A 118 -23.99 25.84 -49.47
CA ALA A 118 -25.38 26.27 -49.67
C ALA A 118 -25.77 27.42 -48.73
N SER A 119 -26.82 28.15 -49.10
CA SER A 119 -27.40 29.24 -48.32
C SER A 119 -27.93 28.75 -46.97
N LEU A 120 -27.46 29.33 -45.87
CA LEU A 120 -27.97 29.03 -44.53
C LEU A 120 -28.99 30.08 -44.08
N LEU A 121 -30.12 29.64 -43.54
CA LEU A 121 -31.08 30.51 -42.86
C LEU A 121 -30.60 30.82 -41.43
N SER A 122 -30.99 31.99 -40.92
CA SER A 122 -30.76 32.39 -39.53
C SER A 122 -31.32 31.36 -38.54
N GLY A 123 -30.60 31.07 -37.47
CA GLY A 123 -31.04 30.13 -36.45
C GLY A 123 -29.98 29.81 -35.40
N ASP A 124 -30.38 29.03 -34.39
CA ASP A 124 -29.52 28.66 -33.27
C ASP A 124 -28.39 27.72 -33.72
N ILE A 125 -27.21 27.94 -33.18
CA ILE A 125 -26.01 27.15 -33.48
C ILE A 125 -25.84 26.12 -32.37
N SER A 126 -25.88 24.84 -32.72
CA SER A 126 -25.53 23.76 -31.82
C SER A 126 -24.16 23.19 -32.20
N ALA A 127 -23.27 23.12 -31.22
CA ALA A 127 -21.92 22.59 -31.35
C ALA A 127 -21.69 21.50 -30.31
N ARG A 128 -20.67 20.67 -30.55
CA ARG A 128 -20.20 19.63 -29.64
C ARG A 128 -18.78 19.93 -29.21
N ALA A 129 -18.56 19.89 -27.90
CA ALA A 129 -17.24 19.86 -27.31
C ALA A 129 -16.85 18.40 -27.03
N ARG A 130 -15.70 17.97 -27.53
CA ARG A 130 -15.05 16.71 -27.17
C ARG A 130 -13.81 17.00 -26.33
N ILE A 131 -13.80 16.50 -25.11
CA ILE A 131 -12.72 16.67 -24.14
C ILE A 131 -11.94 15.36 -24.01
N PRO A 132 -10.76 15.21 -24.63
CA PRO A 132 -9.88 14.08 -24.37
C PRO A 132 -9.38 14.11 -22.93
N VAL A 133 -9.71 13.06 -22.18
CA VAL A 133 -9.32 12.91 -20.77
C VAL A 133 -7.95 12.23 -20.65
N VAL A 134 -7.68 11.23 -21.49
CA VAL A 134 -6.44 10.44 -21.44
C VAL A 134 -5.17 11.28 -21.65
N GLY A 135 -4.11 10.92 -20.92
CA GLY A 135 -2.79 11.55 -21.09
C GLY A 135 -2.71 13.00 -20.59
N PHE A 136 -3.61 13.40 -19.68
CA PHE A 136 -3.55 14.69 -19.00
C PHE A 136 -4.00 14.56 -17.53
N PRO A 137 -3.25 15.10 -16.56
CA PRO A 137 -3.65 15.09 -15.15
C PRO A 137 -4.67 16.20 -14.86
N TRP A 138 -5.95 15.89 -15.01
CA TRP A 138 -7.01 16.82 -14.68
C TRP A 138 -7.05 17.09 -13.17
N VAL A 139 -6.70 18.30 -12.76
CA VAL A 139 -6.89 18.76 -11.38
C VAL A 139 -8.28 19.38 -11.25
N ALA A 140 -8.95 19.15 -10.12
CA ALA A 140 -10.28 19.67 -9.86
C ALA A 140 -10.36 21.20 -9.93
N GLY A 141 -11.49 21.71 -10.41
CA GLY A 141 -11.78 23.14 -10.51
C GLY A 141 -12.35 23.55 -11.86
N VAL A 142 -12.54 24.85 -12.03
CA VAL A 142 -13.14 25.45 -13.22
C VAL A 142 -12.04 26.10 -14.06
N TYR A 143 -11.86 25.62 -15.27
CA TYR A 143 -10.90 26.14 -16.24
C TYR A 143 -11.63 26.98 -17.27
N THR A 144 -11.31 28.27 -17.33
CA THR A 144 -12.00 29.24 -18.18
C THR A 144 -11.10 29.72 -19.31
N SER A 145 -11.64 29.81 -20.51
CA SER A 145 -11.08 30.58 -21.63
C SER A 145 -12.22 31.28 -22.35
N ASN A 146 -11.92 32.40 -23.00
CA ASN A 146 -12.90 33.09 -23.82
C ASN A 146 -12.79 32.58 -25.26
N ILE A 147 -13.91 32.08 -25.80
CA ILE A 147 -13.99 31.59 -27.17
C ILE A 147 -14.82 32.54 -28.03
N THR A 148 -14.40 32.69 -29.28
CA THR A 148 -15.04 33.55 -30.27
C THR A 148 -15.50 32.69 -31.44
N PHE A 149 -16.79 32.76 -31.75
CA PHE A 149 -17.34 32.20 -32.98
C PHE A 149 -17.43 33.31 -34.01
N SER A 150 -16.79 33.12 -35.15
CA SER A 150 -16.72 34.12 -36.21
C SER A 150 -17.11 33.54 -37.56
N LEU A 151 -17.45 34.44 -38.49
CA LEU A 151 -17.75 34.11 -39.87
C LEU A 151 -16.61 34.63 -40.74
N ALA A 152 -16.20 33.89 -41.77
CA ALA A 152 -15.29 34.40 -42.80
C ALA A 152 -15.90 34.27 -44.21
N GLY A 153 -15.53 35.20 -45.09
CA GLY A 153 -16.09 35.38 -46.44
C GLY A 153 -16.93 36.65 -46.60
N ILE A 154 -17.65 36.77 -47.72
CA ILE A 154 -18.60 37.87 -47.99
C ILE A 154 -19.85 37.64 -47.13
N ASN A 155 -19.87 38.21 -45.92
CA ASN A 155 -20.93 37.97 -44.93
C ASN A 155 -21.60 39.26 -44.49
N LEU A 156 -22.94 39.28 -44.53
CA LEU A 156 -23.81 40.32 -43.96
C LEU A 156 -24.58 39.80 -42.74
N GLY A 157 -24.00 38.82 -42.04
CA GLY A 157 -24.56 38.19 -40.86
C GLY A 157 -23.63 38.26 -39.66
N ALA A 158 -24.17 38.00 -38.47
CA ALA A 158 -23.45 38.00 -37.21
C ALA A 158 -23.82 36.77 -36.36
N ILE A 159 -22.89 36.34 -35.51
CA ILE A 159 -23.15 35.37 -34.45
C ILE A 159 -23.34 36.15 -33.15
N ILE A 160 -24.47 35.94 -32.48
CA ILE A 160 -24.82 36.63 -31.24
C ILE A 160 -25.01 35.60 -30.13
N PRO A 161 -24.25 35.68 -29.02
CA PRO A 161 -23.08 36.53 -28.82
C PRO A 161 -21.85 35.99 -29.57
N GLY A 162 -21.02 36.90 -30.11
CA GLY A 162 -19.83 36.53 -30.88
C GLY A 162 -18.69 35.97 -30.03
N SER A 163 -18.67 36.29 -28.73
CA SER A 163 -17.68 35.82 -27.76
C SER A 163 -18.36 35.38 -26.47
N GLN A 164 -17.89 34.26 -25.92
CA GLN A 164 -18.49 33.58 -24.77
C GLN A 164 -17.41 32.99 -23.88
N ASP A 165 -17.69 32.89 -22.58
CA ASP A 165 -16.78 32.23 -21.66
C ASP A 165 -17.02 30.72 -21.72
N PHE A 166 -15.99 29.97 -22.08
CA PHE A 166 -15.99 28.52 -22.12
C PHE A 166 -15.32 27.96 -20.87
N ASN A 167 -16.12 27.28 -20.07
CA ASN A 167 -15.72 26.73 -18.78
C ASN A 167 -15.71 25.22 -18.84
N ILE A 168 -14.58 24.62 -18.48
CA ILE A 168 -14.46 23.19 -18.24
C ILE A 168 -14.44 22.99 -16.73
N ASN A 169 -15.48 22.36 -16.19
CA ASN A 169 -15.54 22.01 -14.78
C ASN A 169 -15.06 20.57 -14.56
N VAL A 170 -14.04 20.43 -13.74
CA VAL A 170 -13.48 19.14 -13.30
C VAL A 170 -13.92 18.90 -11.87
N PRO A 171 -14.70 17.84 -11.59
CA PRO A 171 -15.15 17.54 -10.23
C PRO A 171 -13.97 17.11 -9.35
N GLY A 172 -14.01 17.52 -8.07
CA GLY A 172 -13.09 17.06 -7.05
C GLY A 172 -13.50 15.71 -6.48
N PHE A 173 -12.68 14.68 -6.66
CA PHE A 173 -12.94 13.35 -6.09
C PHE A 173 -11.64 12.59 -5.77
N ILE A 174 -11.76 11.63 -4.87
CA ILE A 174 -10.79 10.54 -4.64
C ILE A 174 -11.62 9.26 -4.58
N SER A 175 -11.18 8.21 -5.27
CA SER A 175 -11.93 6.95 -5.38
C SER A 175 -10.99 5.76 -5.49
N LEU A 176 -11.32 4.65 -4.83
CA LEU A 176 -10.60 3.39 -4.98
C LEU A 176 -11.07 2.66 -6.24
N GLN A 177 -10.12 2.05 -6.95
CA GLN A 177 -10.43 1.26 -8.15
C GLN A 177 -10.78 -0.20 -7.80
N SER A 178 -10.32 -0.69 -6.66
CA SER A 178 -10.57 -2.07 -6.21
C SER A 178 -10.49 -2.18 -4.69
N ALA A 179 -11.06 -3.27 -4.14
CA ALA A 179 -10.83 -3.63 -2.75
C ALA A 179 -9.33 -3.90 -2.50
N ILE A 180 -8.84 -3.51 -1.33
CA ILE A 180 -7.42 -3.66 -0.98
C ILE A 180 -7.10 -5.12 -0.63
N GLY A 181 -8.03 -5.87 -0.05
CA GLY A 181 -7.84 -7.29 0.29
C GLY A 181 -6.82 -7.53 1.41
N ALA A 182 -6.31 -8.76 1.47
CA ALA A 182 -5.31 -9.18 2.46
C ALA A 182 -3.88 -8.95 1.96
N ILE A 183 -3.01 -8.54 2.87
CA ILE A 183 -1.57 -8.38 2.68
C ILE A 183 -0.89 -9.43 3.54
N ARG A 184 -0.06 -10.28 2.93
CA ARG A 184 0.58 -11.41 3.60
C ARG A 184 2.09 -11.19 3.67
N ILE A 185 2.62 -11.20 4.87
CA ILE A 185 4.06 -11.23 5.15
C ILE A 185 4.41 -12.68 5.53
N PRO A 186 5.00 -13.47 4.62
CA PRO A 186 5.43 -14.82 4.95
C PRO A 186 6.73 -14.79 5.75
N VAL A 187 6.77 -15.55 6.85
CA VAL A 187 7.98 -15.88 7.60
C VAL A 187 8.20 -17.37 7.46
N ASN A 188 8.87 -17.75 6.38
CA ASN A 188 9.08 -19.13 5.93
C ASN A 188 10.57 -19.54 5.90
N ASN A 189 11.44 -18.72 6.49
CA ASN A 189 12.87 -18.98 6.55
C ASN A 189 13.44 -18.46 7.89
N LEU A 190 14.23 -19.29 8.57
CA LEU A 190 14.87 -18.92 9.83
C LEU A 190 15.84 -17.75 9.68
N ASN A 191 16.43 -17.56 8.50
CA ASN A 191 17.30 -16.43 8.22
C ASN A 191 16.59 -15.08 8.35
N SER A 192 15.26 -15.03 8.21
CA SER A 192 14.47 -13.83 8.46
C SER A 192 14.59 -13.31 9.90
N TYR A 193 14.78 -14.22 10.87
CA TYR A 193 15.00 -13.85 12.27
C TYR A 193 16.43 -13.36 12.55
N ARG A 194 17.35 -13.54 11.60
CA ARG A 194 18.78 -13.21 11.74
C ARG A 194 19.18 -12.00 10.90
N ALA A 195 18.51 -11.79 9.77
CA ALA A 195 18.80 -10.70 8.85
C ALA A 195 18.30 -9.36 9.40
N VAL A 196 19.15 -8.32 9.39
CA VAL A 196 18.82 -6.98 9.93
C VAL A 196 17.52 -6.42 9.34
N GLY A 197 17.29 -6.61 8.04
CA GLY A 197 16.08 -6.15 7.34
C GLY A 197 14.81 -6.95 7.64
N GLY A 198 14.93 -8.13 8.26
CA GLY A 198 13.84 -9.05 8.55
C GLY A 198 13.02 -9.43 7.31
N VAL A 199 11.71 -9.21 7.35
CA VAL A 199 10.76 -9.54 6.28
C VAL A 199 10.01 -8.30 5.81
N SER A 200 9.57 -8.32 4.56
CA SER A 200 8.67 -7.29 4.02
C SER A 200 7.69 -7.84 2.99
N ALA A 201 6.58 -7.14 2.82
CA ALA A 201 5.61 -7.40 1.76
C ALA A 201 5.11 -6.09 1.16
N ASN A 202 4.83 -6.12 -0.14
CA ASN A 202 4.31 -4.98 -0.89
C ASN A 202 2.85 -5.17 -1.25
N ARG A 203 2.09 -4.07 -1.22
CA ARG A 203 0.72 -4.02 -1.73
C ARG A 203 0.50 -2.78 -2.57
N VAL A 204 0.16 -3.02 -3.83
CA VAL A 204 -0.25 -1.96 -4.75
C VAL A 204 -1.73 -1.65 -4.53
N THR A 205 -2.03 -0.39 -4.25
CA THR A 205 -3.39 0.15 -4.19
C THR A 205 -3.54 1.14 -5.32
N THR A 206 -4.56 0.94 -6.17
CA THR A 206 -4.86 1.85 -7.27
C THR A 206 -6.03 2.75 -6.91
N LEU A 207 -5.84 4.05 -7.07
CA LEU A 207 -6.85 5.06 -6.82
C LEU A 207 -6.99 5.99 -8.02
N SER A 208 -8.17 6.57 -8.19
CA SER A 208 -8.37 7.67 -9.12
C SER A 208 -8.70 8.95 -8.36
N THR A 209 -8.03 10.03 -8.74
CA THR A 209 -8.13 11.32 -8.07
C THR A 209 -8.01 12.49 -9.04
N THR A 210 -8.63 13.61 -8.68
CA THR A 210 -8.44 14.94 -9.29
C THR A 210 -7.95 15.97 -8.27
N VAL A 211 -7.70 15.56 -7.03
CA VAL A 211 -7.19 16.43 -5.97
C VAL A 211 -5.92 15.84 -5.33
N PRO A 212 -4.92 16.66 -4.98
CA PRO A 212 -3.83 16.23 -4.12
C PRO A 212 -4.34 15.70 -2.78
N TYR A 213 -3.66 14.72 -2.20
CA TYR A 213 -4.14 14.03 -1.01
C TYR A 213 -3.00 13.59 -0.08
N ILE A 214 -3.36 13.30 1.17
CA ILE A 214 -2.50 12.67 2.17
C ILE A 214 -3.04 11.26 2.44
N PRO A 215 -2.30 10.21 2.06
CA PRO A 215 -2.63 8.84 2.44
C PRO A 215 -2.26 8.59 3.91
N SER A 216 -3.18 7.99 4.65
CA SER A 216 -2.96 7.56 6.03
C SER A 216 -3.47 6.16 6.25
N VAL A 217 -2.88 5.45 7.21
CA VAL A 217 -3.28 4.10 7.62
C VAL A 217 -3.45 4.04 9.12
N ARG A 218 -4.42 3.26 9.57
CA ARG A 218 -4.62 2.88 10.97
C ARG A 218 -5.02 1.42 11.07
N VAL A 219 -4.83 0.84 12.25
CA VAL A 219 -5.36 -0.48 12.61
C VAL A 219 -6.53 -0.34 13.59
N GLY A 220 -7.39 -1.37 13.64
CA GLY A 220 -8.52 -1.39 14.56
C GLY A 220 -8.17 -1.69 16.03
N THR A 221 -7.02 -2.33 16.26
CA THR A 221 -6.57 -2.81 17.58
C THR A 221 -5.09 -2.51 17.80
N ALA A 222 -4.65 -2.44 19.05
CA ALA A 222 -3.24 -2.23 19.39
C ALA A 222 -2.38 -3.51 19.28
N GLN A 223 -3.02 -4.68 19.17
CA GLN A 223 -2.40 -5.99 19.08
C GLN A 223 -2.94 -6.78 17.90
N PHE A 224 -2.11 -7.66 17.35
CA PHE A 224 -2.55 -8.66 16.38
C PHE A 224 -3.42 -9.73 17.05
N ASN A 225 -4.41 -10.22 16.32
CA ASN A 225 -5.12 -11.43 16.68
C ASN A 225 -4.34 -12.66 16.17
N PHE A 226 -3.93 -13.54 17.07
CA PHE A 226 -3.18 -14.75 16.74
C PHE A 226 -4.11 -15.95 16.60
N ASN A 227 -3.98 -16.68 15.49
CA ASN A 227 -4.71 -17.92 15.23
C ASN A 227 -3.74 -19.04 14.87
N THR A 228 -3.92 -20.21 15.49
CA THR A 228 -3.09 -21.39 15.24
C THR A 228 -3.85 -22.66 15.63
N THR A 229 -3.46 -23.79 15.05
CA THR A 229 -3.95 -25.13 15.42
C THR A 229 -2.98 -25.86 16.35
N LEU A 230 -1.84 -25.26 16.69
CA LEU A 230 -0.77 -25.88 17.45
C LEU A 230 -0.92 -25.63 18.97
N PRO A 231 -0.49 -26.57 19.83
CA PRO A 231 -0.69 -26.48 21.27
C PRO A 231 0.40 -25.65 21.96
N TYR A 232 0.28 -24.32 21.93
CA TYR A 232 1.17 -23.43 22.69
C TYR A 232 0.76 -23.33 24.16
N HIS A 233 1.75 -23.13 25.04
CA HIS A 233 1.51 -22.86 26.47
C HIS A 233 0.81 -21.52 26.69
N GLU A 234 1.19 -20.50 25.92
CA GLU A 234 0.61 -19.16 25.98
C GLU A 234 0.47 -18.55 24.57
N ALA A 235 -0.54 -17.71 24.40
CA ALA A 235 -0.73 -16.94 23.17
C ALA A 235 0.27 -15.77 23.13
N PRO A 236 0.81 -15.42 21.95
CA PRO A 236 1.79 -14.36 21.83
C PRO A 236 1.14 -12.98 21.94
N LEU A 237 1.81 -12.05 22.60
CA LEU A 237 1.41 -10.63 22.65
C LEU A 237 2.20 -9.85 21.59
N SER A 238 1.59 -9.66 20.43
CA SER A 238 2.23 -9.00 19.29
C SER A 238 1.65 -7.60 19.06
N PRO A 239 2.35 -6.53 19.43
CA PRO A 239 1.88 -5.17 19.21
C PRO A 239 1.92 -4.83 17.71
N VAL A 240 0.95 -4.04 17.27
CA VAL A 240 0.89 -3.58 15.86
C VAL A 240 2.06 -2.66 15.50
N SER A 241 2.60 -1.92 16.48
CA SER A 241 3.75 -1.03 16.31
C SER A 241 5.05 -1.73 15.94
N ALA A 242 5.11 -3.06 16.07
CA ALA A 242 6.21 -3.91 15.61
C ALA A 242 6.34 -3.95 14.07
N VAL A 243 5.28 -3.54 13.35
CA VAL A 243 5.30 -3.44 11.89
C VAL A 243 5.40 -1.98 11.46
N THR A 244 6.34 -1.72 10.56
CA THR A 244 6.49 -0.42 9.89
C THR A 244 5.84 -0.47 8.52
N VAL A 245 5.23 0.63 8.11
CA VAL A 245 4.62 0.82 6.79
C VAL A 245 5.19 2.08 6.13
N GLY A 246 5.47 2.01 4.84
CA GLY A 246 5.88 3.15 4.02
C GLY A 246 5.33 3.08 2.60
N LEU A 247 5.56 4.13 1.83
CA LEU A 247 5.22 4.17 0.40
C LEU A 247 6.50 4.11 -0.44
N ALA A 248 6.58 3.14 -1.35
CA ALA A 248 7.69 3.06 -2.30
C ALA A 248 7.52 4.07 -3.44
N ASN A 249 8.65 4.62 -3.92
CA ASN A 249 8.72 5.56 -5.05
C ASN A 249 7.92 6.87 -4.86
N VAL A 250 7.63 7.25 -3.62
CA VAL A 250 7.00 8.53 -3.29
C VAL A 250 8.00 9.39 -2.53
N PRO A 251 8.55 10.48 -3.11
CA PRO A 251 9.61 11.27 -2.48
C PRO A 251 9.22 11.91 -1.14
N SER A 252 7.93 12.22 -0.94
CA SER A 252 7.40 12.79 0.30
C SER A 252 7.05 11.74 1.37
N ALA A 253 7.32 10.46 1.12
CA ALA A 253 6.94 9.37 2.01
C ALA A 253 7.88 9.24 3.21
N THR A 254 7.27 8.96 4.36
CA THR A 254 7.98 8.71 5.61
C THR A 254 7.49 7.39 6.20
N PRO A 255 8.37 6.39 6.41
CA PRO A 255 7.99 5.16 7.09
C PRO A 255 7.50 5.45 8.51
N VAL A 256 6.40 4.80 8.90
CA VAL A 256 5.77 4.97 10.22
C VAL A 256 5.41 3.61 10.80
N SER A 257 5.47 3.46 12.12
CA SER A 257 4.96 2.26 12.80
C SER A 257 3.43 2.25 12.78
N LEU A 258 2.82 1.07 12.63
CA LEU A 258 1.36 0.95 12.70
C LEU A 258 0.84 1.33 14.09
N SER A 259 -0.36 1.90 14.11
CA SER A 259 -1.02 2.38 15.33
C SER A 259 -2.53 2.35 15.17
N ALA A 260 -3.24 2.31 16.30
CA ALA A 260 -4.69 2.50 16.35
C ALA A 260 -5.12 3.92 15.95
N SER A 261 -4.19 4.89 16.01
CA SER A 261 -4.38 6.25 15.50
C SER A 261 -3.97 6.37 14.04
N ASN A 262 -4.55 7.33 13.32
CA ASN A 262 -4.20 7.61 11.92
C ASN A 262 -2.72 8.00 11.81
N GLN A 263 -1.97 7.22 11.04
CA GLN A 263 -0.58 7.50 10.69
C GLN A 263 -0.52 8.00 9.26
N ALA A 264 -0.11 9.25 9.06
CA ALA A 264 0.11 9.79 7.72
C ALA A 264 1.36 9.14 7.11
N LEU A 265 1.26 8.69 5.86
CA LEU A 265 2.35 8.03 5.13
C LEU A 265 3.24 9.03 4.36
N THR A 266 2.86 10.30 4.35
CA THR A 266 3.61 11.40 3.75
C THR A 266 3.64 12.60 4.68
N GLY A 267 4.59 13.52 4.46
CA GLY A 267 4.56 14.84 5.06
C GLY A 267 3.36 15.70 4.62
N ALA A 268 3.31 16.95 5.11
CA ALA A 268 2.21 17.89 4.87
C ALA A 268 2.02 18.28 3.39
N THR A 269 3.02 18.07 2.54
CA THR A 269 2.92 18.31 1.09
C THR A 269 2.08 17.27 0.35
N GLY A 270 1.86 16.09 0.95
CA GLY A 270 1.03 15.03 0.38
C GLY A 270 1.57 14.45 -0.93
N ILE A 271 0.63 13.94 -1.74
CA ILE A 271 0.85 13.42 -3.09
C ILE A 271 0.04 14.30 -4.05
N GLY A 272 0.73 14.86 -5.06
CA GLY A 272 0.09 15.65 -6.13
C GLY A 272 -0.56 14.78 -7.21
N VAL A 273 -1.41 15.39 -8.03
CA VAL A 273 -2.07 14.72 -9.16
C VAL A 273 -1.14 14.74 -10.38
N THR A 274 -0.34 13.70 -10.55
CA THR A 274 0.54 13.51 -11.72
C THR A 274 -0.17 12.80 -12.87
N THR A 275 -1.15 11.97 -12.53
CA THR A 275 -2.09 11.27 -13.41
C THR A 275 -3.41 11.15 -12.65
N ASN A 276 -4.54 11.03 -13.34
CA ASN A 276 -5.83 10.84 -12.66
C ASN A 276 -6.05 9.42 -12.13
N ILE A 277 -5.20 8.46 -12.51
CA ILE A 277 -5.16 7.11 -11.97
C ILE A 277 -3.74 6.90 -11.46
N GLN A 278 -3.59 6.65 -10.17
CA GLN A 278 -2.31 6.51 -9.48
C GLN A 278 -2.25 5.17 -8.77
N SER A 279 -1.08 4.54 -8.83
CA SER A 279 -0.77 3.31 -8.11
C SER A 279 0.19 3.61 -6.98
N LEU A 280 -0.21 3.28 -5.76
CA LEU A 280 0.58 3.44 -4.55
C LEU A 280 1.06 2.07 -4.08
N THR A 281 2.37 1.89 -3.96
CA THR A 281 2.95 0.66 -3.41
C THR A 281 3.23 0.86 -1.93
N ASN A 282 2.41 0.26 -1.08
CA ASN A 282 2.61 0.22 0.36
C ASN A 282 3.56 -0.92 0.69
N THR A 283 4.63 -0.64 1.42
CA THR A 283 5.61 -1.63 1.87
C THR A 283 5.47 -1.78 3.38
N TYR A 284 5.13 -2.99 3.82
CA TYR A 284 5.08 -3.39 5.22
C TYR A 284 6.34 -4.16 5.55
N SER A 285 7.00 -3.84 6.66
CA SER A 285 8.26 -4.48 7.06
C SER A 285 8.29 -4.76 8.56
N ILE A 286 8.93 -5.87 8.92
CA ILE A 286 9.20 -6.30 10.29
C ILE A 286 10.68 -6.65 10.35
N ASN A 287 11.44 -5.94 11.17
CA ASN A 287 12.88 -6.23 11.33
C ASN A 287 13.09 -7.48 12.20
N ALA A 288 14.31 -8.02 12.19
CA ALA A 288 14.65 -9.23 12.95
C ALA A 288 14.39 -9.10 14.46
N ALA A 289 14.67 -7.94 15.07
CA ALA A 289 14.43 -7.75 16.51
C ALA A 289 12.94 -7.87 16.85
N GLN A 290 12.07 -7.25 16.04
CA GLN A 290 10.62 -7.32 16.20
C GLN A 290 10.08 -8.73 15.89
N LEU A 291 10.65 -9.44 14.91
CA LEU A 291 10.31 -10.84 14.64
C LEU A 291 10.60 -11.74 15.85
N ASN A 292 11.81 -11.65 16.42
CA ASN A 292 12.20 -12.47 17.58
C ASN A 292 11.36 -12.14 18.83
N ALA A 293 11.01 -10.87 19.02
CA ALA A 293 10.25 -10.44 20.20
C ALA A 293 8.75 -10.75 20.12
N HIS A 294 8.15 -10.70 18.92
CA HIS A 294 6.69 -10.65 18.78
C HIS A 294 6.09 -11.63 17.76
N PHE A 295 6.88 -12.20 16.84
CA PHE A 295 6.38 -13.06 15.77
C PHE A 295 7.17 -14.38 15.68
N LEU A 296 7.33 -15.03 16.83
CA LEU A 296 8.09 -16.27 16.95
C LEU A 296 7.22 -17.53 16.75
N GLN A 297 5.98 -17.50 17.22
CA GLN A 297 5.11 -18.68 17.24
C GLN A 297 4.51 -18.94 15.85
N ALA A 298 4.62 -20.16 15.33
CA ALA A 298 3.99 -20.54 14.08
C ALA A 298 2.45 -20.41 14.16
N GLY A 299 1.89 -19.71 13.18
CA GLY A 299 0.49 -19.32 13.14
C GLY A 299 0.27 -18.08 12.28
N THR A 300 -0.98 -17.61 12.27
CA THR A 300 -1.36 -16.40 11.54
C THR A 300 -1.68 -15.28 12.52
N TYR A 301 -0.93 -14.18 12.41
CA TYR A 301 -1.17 -12.94 13.13
C TYR A 301 -1.93 -12.00 12.22
N SER A 302 -3.15 -11.62 12.59
CA SER A 302 -4.05 -10.83 11.73
C SER A 302 -4.50 -9.54 12.39
N VAL A 303 -4.59 -8.46 11.61
CA VAL A 303 -5.16 -7.19 12.07
C VAL A 303 -5.88 -6.47 10.91
N PRO A 304 -7.09 -5.92 11.14
CA PRO A 304 -7.77 -5.12 10.14
C PRO A 304 -7.07 -3.77 9.95
N LEU A 305 -6.89 -3.37 8.68
CA LEU A 305 -6.35 -2.10 8.27
C LEU A 305 -7.47 -1.20 7.72
N THR A 306 -7.42 0.07 8.10
CA THR A 306 -8.20 1.14 7.45
C THR A 306 -7.24 2.13 6.81
N TYR A 307 -7.41 2.31 5.51
CA TYR A 307 -6.70 3.32 4.74
C TYR A 307 -7.63 4.50 4.50
N THR A 308 -7.08 5.70 4.59
CA THR A 308 -7.80 6.95 4.29
C THR A 308 -6.96 7.78 3.36
N TRP A 309 -7.60 8.38 2.36
CA TRP A 309 -6.98 9.34 1.46
C TRP A 309 -7.73 10.64 1.59
N ASN A 310 -7.13 11.59 2.30
CA ASN A 310 -7.76 12.86 2.61
C ASN A 310 -7.24 13.92 1.65
N LYS A 311 -8.14 14.68 1.02
CA LYS A 311 -7.75 15.84 0.20
C LYS A 311 -6.84 16.79 1.00
N LEU A 312 -5.83 17.33 0.32
CA LEU A 312 -4.99 18.39 0.84
C LEU A 312 -5.79 19.70 0.97
N SER A 313 -5.79 20.31 2.15
CA SER A 313 -6.62 21.48 2.48
C SER A 313 -6.40 22.69 1.56
N SER A 314 -5.21 22.83 0.98
CA SER A 314 -4.83 23.94 0.10
C SER A 314 -5.23 23.78 -1.38
N ALA A 315 -5.59 22.57 -1.83
CA ALA A 315 -5.64 22.27 -3.27
C ALA A 315 -7.01 22.42 -3.95
N TYR A 316 -8.10 22.36 -3.18
CA TYR A 316 -9.45 22.58 -3.70
C TYR A 316 -10.34 23.11 -2.56
N PRO A 317 -10.83 24.36 -2.62
CA PRO A 317 -11.30 25.09 -1.43
C PRO A 317 -12.68 24.65 -0.90
N SER A 318 -13.47 23.88 -1.67
CA SER A 318 -14.82 23.47 -1.26
C SER A 318 -14.91 21.96 -0.95
N GLY A 319 -15.76 21.60 0.01
CA GLY A 319 -16.15 20.22 0.36
C GLY A 319 -15.09 19.40 1.11
N THR A 320 -15.54 18.32 1.77
CA THR A 320 -14.68 17.24 2.25
C THR A 320 -14.58 16.19 1.14
N VAL A 321 -13.36 15.95 0.64
CA VAL A 321 -13.11 14.90 -0.35
C VAL A 321 -12.19 13.88 0.31
N GLN A 322 -12.72 12.67 0.49
CA GLN A 322 -11.98 11.55 1.08
C GLN A 322 -12.36 10.24 0.41
N ALA A 323 -11.42 9.31 0.38
CA ALA A 323 -11.69 7.89 0.13
C ALA A 323 -11.25 7.07 1.34
N ILE A 324 -11.96 5.97 1.59
CA ILE A 324 -11.67 5.04 2.68
C ILE A 324 -11.67 3.64 2.10
N GLY A 325 -10.67 2.83 2.49
CA GLY A 325 -10.55 1.43 2.07
C GLY A 325 -10.21 0.53 3.24
N GLY A 326 -10.81 -0.65 3.26
CA GLY A 326 -10.51 -1.70 4.23
C GLY A 326 -9.56 -2.75 3.64
N GLY A 327 -8.69 -3.29 4.48
CA GLY A 327 -7.87 -4.46 4.18
C GLY A 327 -7.52 -5.23 5.46
N THR A 328 -6.73 -6.29 5.31
CA THR A 328 -6.21 -7.06 6.45
C THR A 328 -4.71 -7.24 6.27
N LEU A 329 -3.95 -7.07 7.34
CA LEU A 329 -2.55 -7.47 7.38
C LEU A 329 -2.44 -8.81 8.09
N GLU A 330 -1.77 -9.76 7.44
CA GLU A 330 -1.50 -11.10 7.94
C GLU A 330 0.02 -11.32 7.96
N VAL A 331 0.58 -11.61 9.14
CA VAL A 331 1.93 -12.17 9.27
C VAL A 331 1.76 -13.67 9.45
N ILE A 332 2.32 -14.46 8.53
CA ILE A 332 2.17 -15.91 8.51
C ILE A 332 3.52 -16.51 8.89
N VAL A 333 3.62 -17.01 10.11
CA VAL A 333 4.81 -17.70 10.60
C VAL A 333 4.62 -19.18 10.36
N GLU A 334 5.49 -19.77 9.55
CA GLU A 334 5.46 -21.21 9.27
C GLU A 334 6.09 -22.01 10.40
N ASP A 335 5.83 -23.32 10.40
CA ASP A 335 6.57 -24.23 11.26
C ASP A 335 8.00 -24.41 10.69
N LEU A 336 8.96 -23.79 11.37
CA LEU A 336 10.37 -23.78 11.00
C LEU A 336 11.18 -24.47 12.08
N ALA A 337 12.18 -25.25 11.67
CA ALA A 337 13.03 -26.04 12.55
C ALA A 337 14.47 -26.10 12.03
N GLU A 338 15.44 -25.97 12.93
CA GLU A 338 16.85 -26.20 12.67
C GLU A 338 17.55 -26.68 13.94
N ILE A 339 18.44 -27.66 13.79
CA ILE A 339 19.39 -28.07 14.81
C ILE A 339 20.78 -28.10 14.19
N VAL A 340 21.71 -27.40 14.80
CA VAL A 340 23.11 -27.35 14.36
C VAL A 340 23.98 -27.89 15.48
N ALA A 341 24.74 -28.96 15.22
CA ALA A 341 25.83 -29.36 16.09
C ALA A 341 27.04 -28.45 15.81
N VAL A 342 27.26 -27.48 16.69
CA VAL A 342 28.38 -26.52 16.59
C VAL A 342 29.70 -27.24 16.84
N GLN A 343 29.70 -28.24 17.73
CA GLN A 343 30.82 -29.13 17.98
C GLN A 343 30.45 -30.57 17.62
N GLN A 344 31.16 -31.14 16.64
CA GLN A 344 30.85 -32.46 16.07
C GLN A 344 31.52 -33.63 16.80
N THR A 345 32.55 -33.35 17.61
CA THR A 345 33.29 -34.38 18.35
C THR A 345 33.47 -33.94 19.79
N VAL A 346 33.22 -34.87 20.71
CA VAL A 346 33.44 -34.67 22.14
C VAL A 346 34.25 -35.85 22.66
N SER A 347 35.39 -35.57 23.27
CA SER A 347 36.22 -36.57 23.94
C SER A 347 35.96 -36.58 25.44
N VAL A 348 35.88 -37.78 26.01
CA VAL A 348 35.85 -38.02 27.46
C VAL A 348 37.09 -38.85 27.77
N ASP A 349 38.13 -38.18 28.24
CA ASP A 349 39.46 -38.74 28.37
C ASP A 349 39.66 -39.39 29.74
N PHE A 350 40.36 -40.54 29.77
CA PHE A 350 40.71 -41.29 30.98
C PHE A 350 42.23 -41.47 31.01
N ASP A 351 42.92 -40.44 31.51
CA ASP A 351 44.37 -40.31 31.41
C ASP A 351 45.09 -40.61 32.74
N ASP A 352 44.39 -40.48 33.88
CA ASP A 352 44.92 -40.75 35.21
C ASP A 352 44.09 -41.80 35.97
N VAL A 353 44.73 -42.50 36.91
CA VAL A 353 44.08 -43.44 37.85
C VAL A 353 42.92 -42.77 38.58
N ASN A 354 42.98 -41.47 38.84
CA ASN A 354 41.89 -40.74 39.49
C ASN A 354 40.61 -40.69 38.64
N ASP A 355 40.72 -40.69 37.31
CA ASP A 355 39.58 -40.74 36.39
C ASP A 355 38.83 -42.07 36.52
N TYR A 356 39.57 -43.17 36.66
CA TYR A 356 38.98 -44.49 36.89
C TYR A 356 38.35 -44.63 38.28
N LYS A 357 38.85 -43.89 39.30
CA LYS A 357 38.29 -43.91 40.66
C LYS A 357 37.04 -43.06 40.80
N ASN A 358 37.04 -41.87 40.20
CA ASN A 358 36.01 -40.86 40.43
C ASN A 358 35.02 -40.72 39.25
N GLY A 359 35.35 -41.30 38.09
CA GLY A 359 34.68 -41.00 36.84
C GLY A 359 35.15 -39.68 36.24
N VAL A 360 34.65 -39.37 35.04
CA VAL A 360 35.03 -38.19 34.27
C VAL A 360 33.79 -37.39 33.92
N ILE A 361 33.93 -36.06 33.93
CA ILE A 361 32.92 -35.10 33.49
C ILE A 361 33.54 -34.21 32.43
N ARG A 362 32.82 -34.02 31.31
CA ARG A 362 33.17 -33.09 30.24
C ARG A 362 32.00 -32.17 29.97
N ASP A 363 32.18 -30.89 30.25
CA ASP A 363 31.23 -29.83 29.90
C ASP A 363 31.57 -29.25 28.53
N VAL A 364 30.54 -29.13 27.69
CA VAL A 364 30.64 -28.59 26.33
C VAL A 364 29.62 -27.48 26.19
N ALA A 365 30.11 -26.24 26.25
CA ALA A 365 29.27 -25.06 26.05
C ALA A 365 28.89 -24.91 24.57
N GLY A 366 27.63 -24.53 24.31
CA GLY A 366 27.09 -24.27 22.98
C GLY A 366 27.26 -25.44 22.02
N GLN A 367 27.16 -26.68 22.50
CA GLN A 367 27.36 -27.85 21.64
C GLN A 367 26.32 -27.91 20.51
N LEU A 368 25.07 -27.60 20.84
CA LEU A 368 23.98 -27.53 19.88
C LEU A 368 23.41 -26.14 19.85
N ARG A 369 22.99 -25.68 18.68
CA ARG A 369 22.13 -24.52 18.51
C ARG A 369 20.81 -24.96 17.91
N ILE A 370 19.70 -24.60 18.55
CA ILE A 370 18.35 -25.01 18.15
C ILE A 370 17.52 -23.78 17.80
N SER A 371 16.81 -23.86 16.67
CA SER A 371 15.77 -22.92 16.29
C SER A 371 14.48 -23.65 16.00
N LYS A 372 13.37 -23.23 16.60
CA LYS A 372 12.02 -23.77 16.36
C LYS A 372 10.96 -22.70 16.58
N THR A 373 9.98 -22.60 15.69
CA THR A 373 8.82 -21.67 15.83
C THR A 373 7.60 -22.31 16.50
N THR A 374 7.66 -23.61 16.81
CA THR A 374 6.64 -24.33 17.59
C THR A 374 7.23 -24.88 18.88
N PRO A 375 6.41 -25.31 19.85
CA PRO A 375 6.92 -26.06 20.99
C PRO A 375 7.66 -27.32 20.51
N TYR A 376 8.68 -27.74 21.26
CA TYR A 376 9.55 -28.85 20.87
C TYR A 376 10.09 -29.65 22.05
N SER A 377 10.45 -30.91 21.77
CA SER A 377 11.25 -31.74 22.66
C SER A 377 12.59 -32.07 22.00
N LEU A 378 13.68 -31.99 22.77
CA LEU A 378 15.02 -32.42 22.36
C LEU A 378 15.25 -33.83 22.84
N THR A 379 15.63 -34.71 21.92
CA THR A 379 15.95 -36.11 22.19
C THR A 379 17.39 -36.43 21.80
N VAL A 380 17.95 -37.45 22.44
CA VAL A 380 19.28 -38.01 22.14
C VAL A 380 19.21 -39.52 22.08
N ARG A 381 19.95 -40.11 21.14
CA ARG A 381 20.18 -41.55 21.02
C ARG A 381 21.54 -41.81 20.37
N ALA A 382 22.01 -43.05 20.40
CA ALA A 382 23.11 -43.48 19.55
C ALA A 382 22.67 -44.41 18.43
N ASN A 383 23.56 -44.61 17.45
CA ASN A 383 23.37 -45.62 16.40
C ASN A 383 23.78 -47.04 16.83
N SER A 384 24.63 -47.17 17.84
CA SER A 384 25.14 -48.44 18.37
C SER A 384 24.82 -48.60 19.86
N SER A 385 24.91 -49.82 20.39
CA SER A 385 24.74 -50.11 21.82
C SER A 385 26.06 -50.06 22.62
N ALA A 386 27.17 -49.77 21.95
CA ALA A 386 28.51 -49.76 22.53
C ALA A 386 29.43 -48.76 21.82
N PHE A 387 30.38 -48.20 22.55
CA PHE A 387 31.56 -47.59 21.97
C PHE A 387 32.49 -48.68 21.46
N THR A 388 33.10 -48.49 20.29
CA THR A 388 33.92 -49.52 19.64
C THR A 388 35.32 -49.02 19.30
N SER A 389 36.30 -49.91 19.42
CA SER A 389 37.69 -49.72 18.99
C SER A 389 38.20 -51.04 18.39
N GLY A 390 38.10 -51.17 17.06
CA GLY A 390 38.32 -52.45 16.38
C GLY A 390 37.35 -53.51 16.87
N ILE A 391 37.87 -54.64 17.37
CA ILE A 391 37.08 -55.73 17.95
C ILE A 391 36.64 -55.47 19.41
N ASN A 392 37.18 -54.44 20.06
CA ASN A 392 36.93 -54.16 21.46
C ASN A 392 35.72 -53.24 21.60
N SER A 393 34.93 -53.44 22.66
CA SER A 393 33.74 -52.63 22.92
C SER A 393 33.56 -52.27 24.39
N ILE A 394 32.95 -51.11 24.64
CA ILE A 394 32.52 -50.62 25.95
C ILE A 394 31.01 -50.37 25.86
N PRO A 395 30.18 -50.90 26.77
CA PRO A 395 28.74 -50.67 26.74
C PRO A 395 28.41 -49.17 26.74
N LEU A 396 27.48 -48.73 25.90
CA LEU A 396 27.15 -47.30 25.79
C LEU A 396 26.47 -46.75 27.05
N SER A 397 25.79 -47.61 27.81
CA SER A 397 25.09 -47.27 29.05
C SER A 397 25.99 -46.72 30.16
N VAL A 398 27.31 -46.74 29.97
CA VAL A 398 28.27 -46.08 30.88
C VAL A 398 28.22 -44.55 30.76
N LEU A 399 27.81 -44.01 29.60
CA LEU A 399 27.79 -42.57 29.32
C LEU A 399 26.44 -41.97 29.70
N ARG A 400 26.49 -40.86 30.44
CA ARG A 400 25.35 -39.99 30.72
C ARG A 400 25.51 -38.65 30.01
N ILE A 401 24.41 -38.13 29.47
CA ILE A 401 24.33 -36.80 28.86
C ILE A 401 23.29 -36.00 29.63
N GLY A 402 23.63 -34.78 30.03
CA GLY A 402 22.73 -33.92 30.80
C GLY A 402 23.12 -32.45 30.79
N PRO A 403 22.50 -31.63 31.64
CA PRO A 403 22.84 -30.21 31.76
C PRO A 403 24.21 -29.98 32.40
N THR A 404 24.87 -28.91 31.96
CA THR A 404 25.95 -28.29 32.75
C THR A 404 25.35 -27.65 34.02
N ALA A 405 26.18 -27.35 35.01
CA ALA A 405 25.73 -26.94 36.35
C ALA A 405 24.72 -25.76 36.39
N ASN A 406 24.70 -24.90 35.36
CA ASN A 406 23.88 -23.70 35.31
C ASN A 406 22.70 -23.80 34.32
N GLN A 407 22.51 -24.94 33.66
CA GLN A 407 21.45 -25.11 32.67
C GLN A 407 20.20 -25.74 33.28
N VAL A 408 19.06 -25.05 33.17
CA VAL A 408 17.76 -25.50 33.69
C VAL A 408 16.85 -26.05 32.59
N GLY A 409 15.83 -26.82 32.98
CA GLY A 409 14.83 -27.36 32.05
C GLY A 409 15.33 -28.50 31.16
N MET A 410 16.41 -29.17 31.57
CA MET A 410 16.97 -30.35 30.90
C MET A 410 17.21 -31.45 31.91
N THR A 411 17.07 -32.70 31.48
CA THR A 411 17.26 -33.89 32.32
C THR A 411 18.54 -34.63 31.92
N THR A 412 19.17 -35.28 32.90
CA THR A 412 20.30 -36.18 32.65
C THR A 412 19.77 -37.56 32.26
N VAL A 413 20.21 -38.09 31.13
CA VAL A 413 19.81 -39.39 30.61
C VAL A 413 21.03 -40.30 30.43
N THR A 414 20.81 -41.62 30.50
CA THR A 414 21.85 -42.63 30.29
C THR A 414 21.78 -43.13 28.86
N LEU A 415 22.77 -42.83 28.04
CA LEU A 415 22.69 -42.97 26.59
C LEU A 415 22.34 -44.41 26.15
N SER A 416 21.47 -44.51 25.14
CA SER A 416 21.03 -45.80 24.56
C SER A 416 20.74 -45.67 23.07
N THR A 417 20.44 -46.79 22.41
CA THR A 417 19.95 -46.79 21.01
C THR A 417 18.53 -46.25 20.88
N SER A 418 17.76 -46.25 21.97
CA SER A 418 16.42 -45.67 22.04
C SER A 418 16.49 -44.17 22.30
N ALA A 419 15.56 -43.42 21.69
CA ALA A 419 15.44 -41.98 21.92
C ALA A 419 15.13 -41.67 23.39
N GLN A 420 15.95 -40.81 23.99
CA GLN A 420 15.79 -40.33 25.34
C GLN A 420 15.57 -38.83 25.33
N GLN A 421 14.59 -38.36 26.08
CA GLN A 421 14.25 -36.96 26.13
C GLN A 421 15.23 -36.20 27.03
N LEU A 422 15.94 -35.23 26.47
CA LEU A 422 16.77 -34.28 27.23
C LEU A 422 15.92 -33.10 27.70
N ILE A 423 15.17 -32.49 26.79
CA ILE A 423 14.29 -31.34 27.04
C ILE A 423 12.89 -31.73 26.58
N GLY A 424 11.89 -31.55 27.43
CA GLY A 424 10.49 -31.81 27.09
C GLY A 424 9.69 -30.53 26.94
N ASN A 425 8.88 -30.45 25.89
CA ASN A 425 7.85 -29.41 25.70
C ASN A 425 8.34 -27.96 25.92
N ALA A 426 9.52 -27.64 25.38
CA ALA A 426 10.09 -26.30 25.44
C ALA A 426 9.34 -25.32 24.54
N ASN A 427 9.30 -24.05 24.95
CA ASN A 427 8.74 -22.97 24.16
C ASN A 427 9.53 -22.75 22.85
N PRO A 428 8.87 -22.23 21.80
CA PRO A 428 9.54 -21.74 20.59
C PRO A 428 10.73 -20.83 20.92
N VAL A 429 11.80 -20.94 20.14
CA VAL A 429 13.02 -20.15 20.33
C VAL A 429 13.83 -20.11 19.04
N ILE A 430 14.50 -19.01 18.76
CA ILE A 430 15.52 -18.92 17.70
C ILE A 430 16.90 -18.92 18.36
N ASP A 431 17.83 -19.68 17.77
CA ASP A 431 19.24 -19.71 18.14
C ASP A 431 19.51 -19.95 19.64
N ARG A 432 18.77 -20.89 20.24
CA ARG A 432 19.05 -21.33 21.60
C ARG A 432 20.29 -22.21 21.62
N ASP A 433 21.32 -21.74 22.30
CA ASP A 433 22.50 -22.55 22.62
C ASP A 433 22.20 -23.56 23.73
N ILE A 434 22.64 -24.79 23.52
CA ILE A 434 22.49 -25.91 24.45
C ILE A 434 23.88 -26.34 24.90
N ASN A 435 24.14 -26.17 26.20
CA ASN A 435 25.35 -26.68 26.84
C ASN A 435 25.08 -28.10 27.33
N LEU A 436 25.96 -29.04 26.98
CA LEU A 436 25.82 -30.44 27.35
C LEU A 436 26.97 -30.88 28.24
N ARG A 437 26.64 -31.69 29.24
CA ARG A 437 27.57 -32.39 30.11
C ARG A 437 27.59 -33.86 29.73
N PHE A 438 28.76 -34.36 29.37
CA PHE A 438 29.02 -35.79 29.22
C PHE A 438 29.68 -36.29 30.49
N SER A 439 29.23 -37.43 31.00
CA SER A 439 29.84 -37.99 32.20
C SER A 439 29.82 -39.50 32.19
N ILE A 440 30.91 -40.10 32.68
CA ILE A 440 30.98 -41.50 33.05
C ILE A 440 31.19 -41.52 34.56
N PRO A 441 30.16 -41.85 35.36
CA PRO A 441 30.28 -41.82 36.82
C PRO A 441 31.19 -42.94 37.32
N ALA A 442 31.80 -42.77 38.50
CA ALA A 442 32.65 -43.78 39.15
C ALA A 442 32.04 -45.19 39.17
N SER A 443 30.71 -45.31 39.36
CA SER A 443 30.03 -46.61 39.38
C SER A 443 30.01 -47.35 38.05
N GLN A 444 30.40 -46.70 36.95
CA GLN A 444 30.45 -47.28 35.60
C GLN A 444 31.88 -47.53 35.12
N THR A 445 32.91 -47.06 35.83
CA THR A 445 34.31 -47.20 35.38
C THR A 445 34.80 -48.65 35.38
N GLN A 446 34.18 -49.53 36.15
CA GLN A 446 34.45 -50.98 36.10
C GLN A 446 34.30 -51.59 34.70
N HIS A 447 33.44 -50.99 33.84
CA HIS A 447 33.25 -51.44 32.46
C HIS A 447 34.38 -51.03 31.51
N LEU A 448 35.27 -50.14 31.97
CA LEU A 448 36.47 -49.68 31.25
C LEU A 448 37.71 -50.54 31.59
N PHE A 449 37.67 -51.30 32.69
CA PHE A 449 38.82 -52.10 33.11
C PHE A 449 39.11 -53.27 32.17
N GLY A 450 40.40 -53.54 31.96
CA GLY A 450 40.87 -54.59 31.06
C GLY A 450 40.67 -54.29 29.57
N LYS A 451 40.23 -53.07 29.22
CA LYS A 451 40.13 -52.62 27.84
C LYS A 451 41.50 -52.14 27.36
N PRO A 452 41.94 -52.54 26.15
CA PRO A 452 43.18 -52.01 25.57
C PRO A 452 43.15 -50.48 25.47
N PRO A 453 44.30 -49.81 25.60
CA PRO A 453 44.37 -48.37 25.37
C PRO A 453 44.02 -48.03 23.93
N GLY A 454 43.21 -46.98 23.74
CA GLY A 454 42.80 -46.52 22.42
C GLY A 454 41.54 -45.67 22.46
N THR A 455 41.14 -45.16 21.29
CA THR A 455 39.92 -44.38 21.14
C THR A 455 38.74 -45.30 20.86
N TYR A 456 37.70 -45.19 21.69
CA TYR A 456 36.43 -45.88 21.51
C TYR A 456 35.37 -44.87 21.07
N ALA A 457 34.70 -45.11 19.94
CA ALA A 457 33.76 -44.15 19.35
C ALA A 457 32.35 -44.74 19.18
N ALA A 458 31.36 -43.85 19.21
CA ALA A 458 29.96 -44.11 18.87
C ALA A 458 29.34 -42.81 18.32
N ASP A 459 28.39 -42.92 17.38
CA ASP A 459 27.72 -41.75 16.84
C ASP A 459 26.49 -41.40 17.68
N ILE A 460 26.42 -40.15 18.10
CA ILE A 460 25.31 -39.60 18.88
C ILE A 460 24.43 -38.77 17.96
N ILE A 461 23.13 -39.04 17.99
CA ILE A 461 22.13 -38.40 17.15
C ILE A 461 21.19 -37.61 18.05
N PHE A 462 21.13 -36.30 17.79
CA PHE A 462 20.15 -35.41 18.40
C PHE A 462 18.96 -35.22 17.47
N GLY A 463 17.77 -35.20 18.03
CA GLY A 463 16.53 -35.00 17.29
C GLY A 463 15.62 -34.01 17.99
N ILE A 464 15.04 -33.09 17.21
CA ILE A 464 13.94 -32.24 17.67
C ILE A 464 12.63 -32.81 17.14
N VAL A 465 11.66 -32.99 18.04
CA VAL A 465 10.33 -33.50 17.71
C VAL A 465 9.27 -32.53 18.21
N ALA A 466 8.12 -32.49 17.53
CA ALA A 466 6.93 -31.88 18.11
C ALA A 466 6.54 -32.65 19.39
N PRO A 467 6.11 -31.95 20.45
CA PRO A 467 5.80 -32.58 21.73
C PRO A 467 4.59 -33.50 21.69
#